data_AF-A0A2D8WZG2-F1
#
_entry.id   AF-A0A2D8WZG2-F1
#
_cell.length_a   1.000
_cell.length_b   1.000
_cell.length_c   1.000
_cell.angle_alpha   90.00
_cell.angle_beta   90.00
_cell.angle_gamma   90.00
#
_symmetry.space_group_name_H-M   'P 1'
#
loop_
_entity.id
_entity.type
_entity.pdbx_description
1 polymer ?
#
loop_
_entity_poly.entity_id
_entity_poly.type
_entity_poly.pdbx_seq_one_letter_code
_entity_poly.pdbx_strand_id
1 'polypeptide(L)'
;MGRSCREIQEWVEEQVERPIEEWEQRQEQRCREEPCKWWMLCLNKLFCWLVWVAVKVVRWVVVTIGKWVVRVVCTIVNVILDVIAFVIGLILSIPVIGGIIRTVLNWLTEIVWRLVGILDFVASLAGIRPRKKMYFGIIIPVIDGTPLATEAALQPQVDAVIEIYDRTCNIDARFTGFCQTRVSPPGGSISVQCGAGGFFADWWVDGSWFELVQSLCKFESGWRRIIGYGAELIGIVVNDIQPPSTIGCSMAGTHNYVTIEPRVARATLAHELGHACLLPHDESAGNLMNASVVGAAFPVLSNLQVAIVRGSRHVTYL
;
A
#
# COMPACT_ATOMS: atom_id res chain seq x y z
N MET A 1 -13.76 8.43 -0.11
CA MET A 1 -14.12 7.34 0.84
C MET A 1 -12.83 6.60 1.09
N GLY A 2 -12.38 6.51 2.35
CA GLY A 2 -11.04 5.99 2.65
C GLY A 2 -10.80 4.60 2.06
N ARG A 3 -9.59 4.36 1.56
CA ARG A 3 -9.20 3.12 0.86
C ARG A 3 -9.53 1.86 1.68
N SER A 4 -9.29 1.90 2.99
CA SER A 4 -9.61 0.79 3.90
C SER A 4 -11.09 0.43 3.92
N CYS A 5 -11.98 1.39 3.71
CA CYS A 5 -13.43 1.12 3.68
C CYS A 5 -13.85 0.40 2.41
N ARG A 6 -13.18 0.68 1.28
CA ARG A 6 -13.44 -0.04 0.03
C ARG A 6 -13.00 -1.50 0.15
N GLU A 7 -11.83 -1.74 0.72
CA GLU A 7 -11.32 -3.11 0.98
C GLU A 7 -12.22 -3.91 1.93
N ILE A 8 -12.67 -3.29 3.03
CA ILE A 8 -13.60 -3.97 3.94
C ILE A 8 -14.94 -4.23 3.23
N GLN A 9 -15.42 -3.30 2.40
CA GLN A 9 -16.66 -3.52 1.65
C GLN A 9 -16.53 -4.68 0.66
N GLU A 10 -15.43 -4.74 -0.10
CA GLU A 10 -15.12 -5.87 -1.00
C GLU A 10 -15.06 -7.19 -0.23
N TRP A 11 -14.41 -7.22 0.94
CA TRP A 11 -14.38 -8.40 1.80
C TRP A 11 -15.76 -8.82 2.30
N VAL A 12 -16.61 -7.86 2.71
CA VAL A 12 -18.00 -8.16 3.12
C VAL A 12 -18.80 -8.73 1.96
N GLU A 13 -18.63 -8.19 0.75
CA GLU A 13 -19.30 -8.69 -0.46
C GLU A 13 -18.82 -10.12 -0.80
N GLU A 14 -17.52 -10.40 -0.75
CA GLU A 14 -17.00 -11.71 -1.12
C GLU A 14 -17.21 -12.79 -0.05
N GLN A 15 -16.94 -12.50 1.22
CA GLN A 15 -16.88 -13.50 2.29
C GLN A 15 -18.18 -13.63 3.09
N VAL A 16 -19.04 -12.60 3.08
CA VAL A 16 -20.31 -12.64 3.81
C VAL A 16 -21.49 -12.77 2.85
N GLU A 17 -21.55 -11.96 1.80
CA GLU A 17 -22.72 -11.94 0.90
C GLU A 17 -22.81 -13.17 -0.01
N ARG A 18 -21.73 -13.54 -0.72
CA ARG A 18 -21.75 -14.68 -1.65
C ARG A 18 -22.09 -16.02 -0.97
N PRO A 19 -21.48 -16.41 0.18
CA PRO A 19 -21.80 -17.69 0.81
C PRO A 19 -23.25 -17.77 1.31
N ILE A 20 -23.80 -16.65 1.78
CA ILE A 20 -25.19 -16.56 2.23
C ILE A 20 -26.14 -16.66 1.04
N GLU A 21 -25.81 -16.05 -0.10
CA GLU A 21 -26.59 -16.16 -1.34
C GLU A 21 -26.61 -17.59 -1.90
N GLU A 22 -25.47 -18.27 -1.90
CA GLU A 22 -25.39 -19.68 -2.27
C GLU A 22 -26.20 -20.58 -1.33
N TRP A 23 -26.30 -20.21 -0.05
CA TRP A 23 -27.13 -20.94 0.90
C TRP A 23 -28.63 -20.68 0.68
N GLU A 24 -29.03 -19.44 0.40
CA GLU A 24 -30.41 -19.07 0.04
C GLU A 24 -30.89 -19.86 -1.18
N GLN A 25 -30.09 -19.88 -2.26
CA GLN A 25 -30.42 -20.61 -3.49
C GLN A 25 -30.54 -22.12 -3.24
N ARG A 26 -29.64 -22.71 -2.44
CA ARG A 26 -29.71 -24.12 -2.06
C ARG A 26 -30.96 -24.44 -1.22
N GLN A 27 -31.38 -23.54 -0.32
CA GLN A 27 -32.62 -23.72 0.44
C GLN A 27 -33.85 -23.58 -0.47
N GLU A 28 -33.88 -22.61 -1.37
CA GLU A 28 -34.99 -22.46 -2.33
C GLU A 28 -35.16 -23.73 -3.17
N GLN A 29 -34.07 -24.25 -3.72
CA GLN A 29 -34.09 -25.46 -4.53
C GLN A 29 -34.57 -26.67 -3.71
N ARG A 30 -34.05 -26.84 -2.48
CA ARG A 30 -34.48 -27.92 -1.58
C ARG A 30 -35.97 -27.83 -1.25
N CYS A 31 -36.49 -26.64 -0.98
CA CYS A 31 -37.91 -26.43 -0.69
C CYS A 31 -38.82 -26.60 -1.92
N ARG A 32 -38.30 -26.37 -3.14
CA ARG A 32 -39.02 -26.67 -4.39
C ARG A 32 -39.08 -28.17 -4.68
N GLU A 33 -37.97 -28.86 -4.47
CA GLU A 33 -37.80 -30.29 -4.76
C GLU A 33 -38.41 -31.21 -3.69
N GLU A 34 -38.58 -30.74 -2.45
CA GLU A 34 -39.19 -31.55 -1.39
C GLU A 34 -40.66 -31.94 -1.72
N PRO A 35 -40.98 -33.25 -1.75
CA PRO A 35 -42.32 -33.72 -2.03
C PRO A 35 -43.27 -33.39 -0.88
N CYS A 36 -44.52 -33.04 -1.19
CA CYS A 36 -45.51 -32.86 -0.14
C CYS A 36 -45.80 -34.18 0.57
N LYS A 37 -45.51 -34.21 1.85
CA LYS A 37 -45.92 -35.25 2.80
C LYS A 37 -47.40 -35.05 3.15
N TRP A 38 -48.27 -35.74 2.42
CA TRP A 38 -49.74 -35.60 2.55
C TRP A 38 -50.27 -35.97 3.95
N TRP A 39 -49.64 -36.96 4.61
CA TRP A 39 -49.92 -37.36 6.01
C TRP A 39 -49.65 -36.27 7.08
N MET A 40 -48.98 -35.18 6.70
CA MET A 40 -48.69 -34.02 7.53
C MET A 40 -49.35 -32.76 6.95
N LEU A 41 -50.40 -32.88 6.12
CA LEU A 41 -51.10 -31.74 5.51
C LEU A 41 -50.17 -30.78 4.73
N CYS A 42 -49.11 -31.31 4.10
CA CYS A 42 -48.05 -30.51 3.46
C CYS A 42 -47.30 -29.51 4.40
N LEU A 43 -47.41 -29.62 5.72
CA LEU A 43 -46.74 -28.73 6.68
C LEU A 43 -45.21 -28.66 6.49
N ASN A 44 -44.58 -29.74 6.01
CA ASN A 44 -43.16 -29.76 5.70
C ASN A 44 -42.77 -28.71 4.64
N LYS A 45 -43.59 -28.56 3.59
CA LYS A 45 -43.35 -27.60 2.50
C LYS A 45 -43.57 -26.16 2.98
N LEU A 46 -44.58 -25.95 3.82
CA LEU A 46 -44.86 -24.65 4.43
C LEU A 46 -43.74 -24.22 5.38
N PHE A 47 -43.24 -25.15 6.22
CA PHE A 47 -42.14 -24.90 7.14
C PHE A 47 -40.83 -24.60 6.37
N CYS A 48 -40.53 -25.34 5.31
CA CYS A 48 -39.38 -25.06 4.44
C CYS A 48 -39.47 -23.65 3.83
N TRP A 49 -40.64 -23.24 3.35
CA TRP A 49 -40.86 -21.90 2.82
C TRP A 49 -40.71 -20.81 3.88
N LEU A 50 -41.17 -21.06 5.10
CA LEU A 50 -41.04 -20.15 6.24
C LEU A 50 -39.56 -19.98 6.64
N VAL A 51 -38.79 -21.07 6.64
CA VAL A 51 -37.33 -21.03 6.83
C VAL A 51 -36.67 -20.21 5.72
N TRP A 52 -37.01 -20.43 4.45
CA TRP A 52 -36.47 -19.64 3.34
C TRP A 52 -36.75 -18.13 3.48
N VAL A 53 -37.98 -17.75 3.85
CA VAL A 53 -38.31 -16.34 4.12
C VAL A 53 -37.50 -15.79 5.28
N ALA A 54 -37.39 -16.53 6.39
CA ALA A 54 -36.60 -16.11 7.55
C ALA A 54 -35.13 -15.87 7.18
N VAL A 55 -34.54 -16.79 6.41
CA VAL A 55 -33.17 -16.66 5.87
C VAL A 55 -33.01 -15.41 5.03
N LYS A 56 -33.95 -15.15 4.13
CA LYS A 56 -33.95 -13.99 3.26
C LYS A 56 -34.04 -12.67 4.04
N VAL A 57 -34.89 -12.62 5.06
CA VAL A 57 -35.01 -11.46 5.95
C VAL A 57 -33.72 -11.27 6.75
N VAL A 58 -33.15 -12.33 7.32
CA VAL A 58 -31.88 -12.27 8.05
C VAL A 58 -30.74 -11.79 7.14
N ARG A 59 -30.62 -12.30 5.90
CA ARG A 59 -29.68 -11.81 4.89
C ARG A 59 -29.88 -10.32 4.66
N TRP A 60 -31.10 -9.91 4.38
CA TRP A 60 -31.41 -8.50 4.09
C TRP A 60 -31.02 -7.60 5.26
N VAL A 61 -31.37 -7.97 6.49
CA VAL A 61 -31.03 -7.22 7.70
C VAL A 61 -29.52 -7.18 7.92
N VAL A 62 -28.84 -8.33 7.92
CA VAL A 62 -27.39 -8.42 8.20
C VAL A 62 -26.57 -7.72 7.13
N VAL A 63 -26.88 -7.92 5.85
CA VAL A 63 -26.13 -7.30 4.74
C VAL A 63 -26.44 -5.81 4.65
N THR A 64 -27.70 -5.39 4.77
CA THR A 64 -28.06 -3.97 4.65
C THR A 64 -27.53 -3.18 5.83
N ILE A 65 -27.80 -3.63 7.06
CA ILE A 65 -27.31 -2.95 8.27
C ILE A 65 -25.79 -3.07 8.36
N GLY A 66 -25.22 -4.24 8.09
CA GLY A 66 -23.77 -4.45 8.10
C GLY A 66 -23.05 -3.52 7.13
N LYS A 67 -23.46 -3.46 5.86
CA LYS A 67 -22.88 -2.55 4.86
C LYS A 67 -23.02 -1.09 5.27
N TRP A 68 -24.19 -0.69 5.79
CA TRP A 68 -24.42 0.69 6.22
C TRP A 68 -23.59 1.08 7.45
N VAL A 69 -23.60 0.25 8.50
CA VAL A 69 -22.84 0.49 9.72
C VAL A 69 -21.36 0.50 9.42
N VAL A 70 -20.84 -0.47 8.67
CA VAL A 70 -19.43 -0.50 8.27
C VAL A 70 -19.10 0.73 7.44
N ARG A 71 -19.92 1.12 6.47
CA ARG A 71 -19.66 2.32 5.64
C ARG A 71 -19.64 3.59 6.50
N VAL A 72 -20.63 3.79 7.37
CA VAL A 72 -20.73 4.99 8.21
C VAL A 72 -19.58 5.05 9.21
N VAL A 73 -19.37 3.99 9.98
CA VAL A 73 -18.31 3.92 10.99
C VAL A 73 -16.95 4.06 10.31
N CYS A 74 -16.70 3.34 9.22
CA CYS A 74 -15.43 3.39 8.52
C CYS A 74 -15.17 4.76 7.88
N THR A 75 -16.20 5.42 7.31
CA THR A 75 -16.05 6.77 6.76
C THR A 75 -15.75 7.77 7.86
N ILE A 76 -16.49 7.75 8.97
CA ILE A 76 -16.28 8.68 10.09
C ILE A 76 -14.91 8.45 10.73
N VAL A 77 -14.54 7.21 11.02
CA VAL A 77 -13.27 6.87 11.66
C VAL A 77 -12.09 7.20 10.74
N ASN A 78 -12.12 6.85 9.44
CA ASN A 78 -11.02 7.21 8.54
C ASN A 78 -10.92 8.72 8.36
N VAL A 79 -12.04 9.45 8.25
CA VAL A 79 -11.99 10.92 8.18
C VAL A 79 -11.36 11.50 9.44
N ILE A 80 -11.72 11.03 10.63
CA ILE A 80 -11.12 11.50 11.89
C ILE A 80 -9.62 11.15 11.94
N LEU A 81 -9.26 9.91 11.58
CA LEU A 81 -7.87 9.47 11.57
C LEU A 81 -7.04 10.22 10.53
N ASP A 82 -7.59 10.51 9.35
CA ASP A 82 -6.92 11.27 8.30
C ASP A 82 -6.77 12.76 8.69
N VAL A 83 -7.76 13.34 9.38
CA VAL A 83 -7.66 14.71 9.91
C VAL A 83 -6.59 14.77 11.00
N ILE A 84 -6.58 13.82 11.94
CA ILE A 84 -5.52 13.72 12.95
C ILE A 84 -4.17 13.51 12.27
N ALA A 85 -4.13 12.66 11.23
CA ALA A 85 -2.92 12.37 10.51
C ALA A 85 -2.39 13.58 9.74
N PHE A 86 -3.29 14.38 9.19
CA PHE A 86 -2.95 15.63 8.55
C PHE A 86 -2.40 16.64 9.54
N VAL A 87 -3.01 16.78 10.73
CA VAL A 87 -2.48 17.67 11.78
C VAL A 87 -1.11 17.21 12.26
N ILE A 88 -0.93 15.90 12.49
CA ILE A 88 0.39 15.34 12.84
C ILE A 88 1.37 15.54 11.69
N GLY A 89 0.95 15.34 10.44
CA GLY A 89 1.75 15.57 9.24
C GLY A 89 2.20 17.03 9.12
N LEU A 90 1.33 17.98 9.47
CA LEU A 90 1.69 19.39 9.56
C LEU A 90 2.70 19.65 10.68
N ILE A 91 2.55 19.04 11.85
CA ILE A 91 3.54 19.14 12.94
C ILE A 91 4.88 18.52 12.52
N LEU A 92 4.86 17.38 11.84
CA LEU A 92 6.05 16.72 11.28
C LEU A 92 6.64 17.48 10.08
N SER A 93 5.91 18.43 9.50
CA SER A 93 6.43 19.32 8.45
C SER A 93 7.21 20.51 9.02
N ILE A 94 7.23 20.70 10.34
CA ILE A 94 8.07 21.72 10.99
C ILE A 94 9.56 21.35 10.77
N PRO A 95 10.37 22.22 10.15
CA PRO A 95 11.79 21.96 9.90
C PRO A 95 12.52 21.58 11.19
N VAL A 96 13.50 20.68 11.08
CA VAL A 96 14.35 20.17 12.16
C VAL A 96 13.60 19.28 13.17
N ILE A 97 12.55 19.79 13.83
CA ILE A 97 11.81 19.05 14.87
C ILE A 97 11.02 17.89 14.23
N GLY A 98 10.37 18.15 13.10
CA GLY A 98 9.60 17.15 12.37
C GLY A 98 10.46 16.03 11.78
N GLY A 99 11.64 16.37 11.24
CA GLY A 99 12.60 15.40 10.68
C GLY A 99 13.15 14.43 11.73
N ILE A 100 13.54 14.93 12.90
CA ILE A 100 14.05 14.09 14.00
C ILE A 100 12.96 13.15 14.53
N ILE A 101 11.76 13.67 14.80
CA ILE A 101 10.65 12.87 15.32
C ILE A 101 10.23 11.79 14.30
N ARG A 102 10.16 12.12 13.01
CA ARG A 102 9.83 11.16 11.95
C ARG A 102 10.84 10.03 11.86
N THR A 103 12.14 10.37 11.88
CA THR A 103 13.22 9.39 11.81
C THR A 103 13.11 8.41 12.98
N VAL A 104 12.92 8.92 14.20
CA VAL A 104 12.80 8.10 15.41
C VAL A 104 11.54 7.24 15.39
N LEU A 105 10.38 7.79 15.04
CA LEU A 105 9.12 7.04 14.99
C LEU A 105 9.13 5.98 13.89
N ASN A 106 9.65 6.29 12.71
CA ASN A 106 9.73 5.32 11.62
C ASN A 106 10.70 4.18 11.94
N TRP A 107 11.84 4.50 12.55
CA TRP A 107 12.78 3.49 12.98
C TRP A 107 12.23 2.60 14.11
N LEU A 108 11.57 3.19 15.10
CA LEU A 108 10.93 2.42 16.20
C LEU A 108 9.79 1.54 15.71
N THR A 109 8.92 2.05 14.84
CA THR A 109 7.81 1.27 14.28
C THR A 109 8.33 0.11 13.43
N GLU A 110 9.37 0.32 12.62
CA GLU A 110 10.01 -0.74 11.85
C GLU A 110 10.56 -1.85 12.75
N ILE A 111 11.24 -1.51 13.85
CA ILE A 111 11.73 -2.51 14.83
C ILE A 111 10.57 -3.34 15.41
N VAL A 112 9.51 -2.68 15.86
CA VAL A 112 8.35 -3.36 16.46
C VAL A 112 7.70 -4.30 15.45
N TRP A 113 7.45 -3.84 14.23
CA TRP A 113 6.81 -4.66 13.20
C TRP A 113 7.70 -5.82 12.74
N ARG A 114 9.02 -5.63 12.73
CA ARG A 114 9.95 -6.70 12.39
C ARG A 114 10.02 -7.77 13.47
N LEU A 115 9.93 -7.39 14.75
CA LEU A 115 9.80 -8.34 15.87
C LEU A 115 8.50 -9.16 15.77
N VAL A 116 7.38 -8.50 15.49
CA VAL A 116 6.08 -9.17 15.28
C VAL A 116 6.13 -10.08 14.04
N GLY A 117 6.85 -9.67 13.00
CA GLY A 117 7.01 -10.40 11.74
C GLY A 117 8.03 -11.55 11.77
N ILE A 118 8.70 -11.85 12.89
CA ILE A 118 9.75 -12.88 12.95
C ILE A 118 9.25 -14.25 12.47
N LEU A 119 8.05 -14.65 12.88
CA LEU A 119 7.47 -15.93 12.46
C LEU A 119 7.23 -15.98 10.95
N ASP A 120 6.75 -14.88 10.38
CA ASP A 120 6.53 -14.73 8.94
C ASP A 120 7.85 -14.69 8.14
N PHE A 121 8.88 -14.07 8.71
CA PHE A 121 10.23 -14.05 8.15
C PHE A 121 10.81 -15.47 8.07
N VAL A 122 10.75 -16.23 9.16
CA VAL A 122 11.20 -17.64 9.21
C VAL A 122 10.39 -18.50 8.24
N ALA A 123 9.07 -18.35 8.21
CA ALA A 123 8.20 -19.04 7.27
C ALA A 123 8.54 -18.71 5.81
N SER A 124 8.81 -17.43 5.51
CA SER A 124 9.19 -16.98 4.17
C SER A 124 10.54 -17.54 3.73
N LEU A 125 11.52 -17.66 4.65
CA LEU A 125 12.80 -18.32 4.40
C LEU A 125 12.63 -19.82 4.12
N ALA A 126 11.68 -20.48 4.79
CA ALA A 126 11.29 -21.86 4.54
C ALA A 126 10.43 -22.05 3.27
N GLY A 127 10.13 -20.97 2.54
CA GLY A 127 9.35 -20.99 1.30
C GLY A 127 7.84 -20.88 1.47
N ILE A 128 7.33 -20.79 2.70
CA ILE A 128 5.91 -20.54 2.98
C ILE A 128 5.65 -19.05 2.80
N ARG A 129 5.15 -18.68 1.62
CA ARG A 129 4.95 -17.28 1.22
C ARG A 129 3.51 -17.01 0.84
N PRO A 130 2.58 -16.91 1.81
CA PRO A 130 1.21 -16.49 1.53
C PRO A 130 1.21 -15.12 0.84
N ARG A 131 0.26 -14.91 -0.07
CA ARG A 131 0.19 -13.68 -0.87
C ARG A 131 -0.05 -12.48 0.05
N LYS A 132 0.75 -11.43 -0.11
CA LYS A 132 0.64 -10.17 0.63
C LYS A 132 0.37 -9.01 -0.32
N LYS A 133 0.04 -7.83 0.23
CA LYS A 133 -0.18 -6.60 -0.54
C LYS A 133 0.76 -5.48 -0.11
N MET A 134 1.11 -4.63 -1.06
CA MET A 134 1.90 -3.40 -0.85
C MET A 134 1.26 -2.28 -1.66
N TYR A 135 1.17 -1.07 -1.11
CA TYR A 135 0.66 0.09 -1.85
C TYR A 135 1.81 0.98 -2.28
N PHE A 136 1.73 1.48 -3.50
CA PHE A 136 2.66 2.50 -3.94
C PHE A 136 1.99 3.51 -4.87
N GLY A 137 2.48 4.75 -4.84
CA GLY A 137 1.99 5.83 -5.67
C GLY A 137 3.14 6.68 -6.19
N ILE A 138 2.87 7.54 -7.16
CA ILE A 138 3.89 8.45 -7.73
C ILE A 138 3.41 9.89 -7.63
N ILE A 139 4.29 10.77 -7.16
CA ILE A 139 4.10 12.22 -7.14
C ILE A 139 5.02 12.85 -8.19
N ILE A 140 4.42 13.66 -9.06
CA ILE A 140 5.08 14.40 -10.12
C ILE A 140 5.03 15.89 -9.75
N PRO A 141 6.16 16.52 -9.39
CA PRO A 141 6.16 17.94 -9.09
C PRO A 141 5.85 18.79 -10.32
N VAL A 142 5.06 19.84 -10.12
CA VAL A 142 4.81 20.87 -11.14
C VAL A 142 5.63 22.11 -10.79
N ILE A 143 6.55 22.46 -11.68
CA ILE A 143 7.46 23.60 -11.54
C ILE A 143 7.13 24.58 -12.65
N ASP A 144 6.82 25.82 -12.29
CA ASP A 144 6.43 26.88 -13.24
C ASP A 144 5.30 26.46 -14.21
N GLY A 145 4.33 25.72 -13.68
CA GLY A 145 3.18 25.22 -14.46
C GLY A 145 3.49 24.01 -15.36
N THR A 146 4.72 23.50 -15.34
CA THR A 146 5.14 22.34 -16.14
C THR A 146 5.46 21.13 -15.25
N PRO A 147 4.86 19.95 -15.50
CA PRO A 147 5.19 18.75 -14.75
C PRO A 147 6.59 18.23 -15.12
N LEU A 148 7.36 17.79 -14.13
CA LEU A 148 8.72 17.27 -14.33
C LEU A 148 8.79 16.01 -15.21
N ALA A 149 7.72 15.21 -15.21
CA ALA A 149 7.62 14.00 -16.01
C ALA A 149 6.17 13.81 -16.48
N THR A 150 5.98 13.05 -17.55
CA THR A 150 4.65 12.61 -17.97
C THR A 150 4.33 11.26 -17.35
N GLU A 151 3.06 10.99 -17.09
CA GLU A 151 2.60 9.70 -16.56
C GLU A 151 3.01 8.55 -17.49
N ALA A 152 2.92 8.75 -18.81
CA ALA A 152 3.35 7.78 -19.81
C ALA A 152 4.85 7.44 -19.74
N ALA A 153 5.70 8.41 -19.37
CA ALA A 153 7.14 8.16 -19.19
C ALA A 153 7.45 7.36 -17.92
N LEU A 154 6.54 7.40 -16.92
CA LEU A 154 6.68 6.72 -15.63
C LEU A 154 5.94 5.37 -15.56
N GLN A 155 5.07 5.09 -16.52
CA GLN A 155 4.29 3.85 -16.57
C GLN A 155 5.17 2.59 -16.65
N PRO A 156 6.28 2.55 -17.43
CA PRO A 156 7.16 1.38 -17.46
C PRO A 156 7.73 1.01 -16.09
N GLN A 157 7.98 2.01 -15.23
CA GLN A 157 8.47 1.83 -13.86
C GLN A 157 7.36 1.29 -12.95
N VAL A 158 6.13 1.79 -13.11
CA VAL A 158 4.94 1.25 -12.41
C VAL A 158 4.76 -0.22 -12.75
N ASP A 159 4.75 -0.56 -14.04
CA ASP A 159 4.56 -1.93 -14.51
C ASP A 159 5.68 -2.85 -14.02
N ALA A 160 6.92 -2.35 -13.96
CA ALA A 160 8.05 -3.10 -13.43
C ALA A 160 7.91 -3.39 -11.92
N VAL A 161 7.45 -2.43 -11.12
CA VAL A 161 7.18 -2.67 -9.69
C VAL A 161 6.15 -3.78 -9.54
N ILE A 162 5.05 -3.70 -10.28
CA ILE A 162 3.98 -4.71 -10.22
C ILE A 162 4.52 -6.09 -10.62
N GLU A 163 5.22 -6.18 -11.75
CA GLU A 163 5.76 -7.45 -12.27
C GLU A 163 6.81 -8.06 -11.33
N ILE A 164 7.79 -7.26 -10.88
CA ILE A 164 8.94 -7.76 -10.13
C ILE A 164 8.47 -8.27 -8.76
N TYR A 165 7.71 -7.47 -8.00
CA TYR A 165 7.27 -7.86 -6.66
C TYR A 165 6.26 -9.02 -6.67
N ASP A 166 5.40 -9.10 -7.68
CA ASP A 166 4.50 -10.24 -7.85
C ASP A 166 5.31 -11.52 -8.11
N ARG A 167 6.20 -11.50 -9.11
CA ARG A 167 7.01 -12.66 -9.52
C ARG A 167 7.98 -13.12 -8.44
N THR A 168 8.75 -12.21 -7.83
CA THR A 168 9.86 -12.59 -6.93
C THR A 168 9.40 -12.79 -5.49
N CYS A 169 8.43 -11.99 -5.03
CA CYS A 169 8.06 -11.93 -3.62
C CYS A 169 6.67 -12.48 -3.30
N ASN A 170 5.85 -12.80 -4.32
CA ASN A 170 4.42 -13.09 -4.16
C ASN A 170 3.70 -11.94 -3.40
N ILE A 171 3.97 -10.70 -3.83
CA ILE A 171 3.37 -9.48 -3.30
C ILE A 171 2.55 -8.82 -4.40
N ASP A 172 1.27 -8.60 -4.12
CA ASP A 172 0.37 -7.79 -4.93
C ASP A 172 0.68 -6.30 -4.71
N ALA A 173 1.55 -5.73 -5.55
CA ALA A 173 1.88 -4.31 -5.51
C ALA A 173 0.76 -3.49 -6.20
N ARG A 174 -0.02 -2.76 -5.42
CA ARG A 174 -1.17 -1.99 -5.88
C ARG A 174 -0.79 -0.54 -6.13
N PHE A 175 -0.84 -0.14 -7.40
CA PHE A 175 -0.63 1.24 -7.79
C PHE A 175 -1.84 2.11 -7.43
N THR A 176 -1.57 3.23 -6.76
CA THR A 176 -2.61 4.14 -6.24
C THR A 176 -2.82 5.38 -7.11
N GLY A 177 -2.15 5.45 -8.27
CA GLY A 177 -2.26 6.54 -9.23
C GLY A 177 -1.16 7.60 -9.12
N PHE A 178 -1.08 8.45 -10.13
CA PHE A 178 -0.22 9.62 -10.19
C PHE A 178 -0.87 10.81 -9.46
N CYS A 179 -0.06 11.68 -8.88
CA CYS A 179 -0.50 12.97 -8.38
C CYS A 179 0.46 14.07 -8.83
N GLN A 180 -0.08 15.11 -9.47
CA GLN A 180 0.68 16.30 -9.79
C GLN A 180 0.60 17.30 -8.64
N THR A 181 1.74 17.83 -8.18
CA THR A 181 1.75 18.75 -7.04
C THR A 181 1.12 20.08 -7.40
N ARG A 182 0.44 20.70 -6.43
CA ARG A 182 -0.06 22.09 -6.54
C ARG A 182 0.88 23.12 -5.91
N VAL A 183 1.88 22.63 -5.18
CA VAL A 183 2.87 23.44 -4.46
C VAL A 183 4.20 23.18 -5.14
N SER A 184 4.84 24.25 -5.62
CA SER A 184 6.17 24.18 -6.21
C SER A 184 7.22 23.94 -5.12
N PRO A 185 8.33 23.27 -5.46
CA PRO A 185 9.42 23.06 -4.52
C PRO A 185 10.09 24.38 -4.13
N PRO A 186 10.61 24.47 -2.90
CA PRO A 186 11.40 25.61 -2.45
C PRO A 186 12.62 25.77 -3.36
N GLY A 187 12.84 26.98 -3.89
CA GLY A 187 13.96 27.26 -4.80
C GLY A 187 13.75 26.86 -6.27
N GLY A 188 12.58 26.30 -6.65
CA GLY A 188 12.23 26.04 -8.05
C GLY A 188 12.91 24.81 -8.68
N SER A 189 13.70 24.05 -7.90
CA SER A 189 14.29 22.78 -8.32
C SER A 189 14.51 21.89 -7.11
N ILE A 190 14.47 20.57 -7.29
CA ILE A 190 14.73 19.58 -6.23
C ILE A 190 15.93 18.74 -6.63
N SER A 191 17.05 18.92 -5.92
CA SER A 191 18.23 18.05 -6.04
C SER A 191 18.39 17.26 -4.76
N VAL A 192 18.47 15.94 -4.86
CA VAL A 192 18.51 15.03 -3.69
C VAL A 192 19.88 14.39 -3.60
N GLN A 193 20.56 14.57 -2.46
CA GLN A 193 21.84 13.91 -2.20
C GLN A 193 21.63 12.51 -1.62
N CYS A 194 21.91 11.47 -2.39
CA CYS A 194 21.87 10.10 -1.92
C CYS A 194 23.06 9.76 -1.04
N GLY A 195 22.81 9.70 0.28
CA GLY A 195 23.80 9.40 1.29
C GLY A 195 23.52 10.10 2.61
N ALA A 196 24.49 10.08 3.52
CA ALA A 196 24.36 10.71 4.83
C ALA A 196 24.07 12.23 4.73
N GLY A 197 24.63 12.90 3.72
CA GLY A 197 24.39 14.32 3.47
C GLY A 197 22.92 14.65 3.18
N GLY A 198 22.28 13.93 2.26
CA GLY A 198 20.85 14.16 2.00
C GLY A 198 19.92 13.58 3.05
N PHE A 199 20.33 12.54 3.79
CA PHE A 199 19.60 12.08 4.96
C PHE A 199 19.41 13.21 5.99
N PHE A 200 20.46 14.01 6.25
CA PHE A 200 20.34 15.17 7.14
C PHE A 200 19.74 16.40 6.45
N ALA A 201 19.91 16.57 5.13
CA ALA A 201 19.23 17.64 4.39
C ALA A 201 17.70 17.46 4.39
N ASP A 202 17.24 16.22 4.44
CA ASP A 202 15.83 15.88 4.56
C ASP A 202 15.22 16.33 5.91
N TRP A 203 16.03 16.58 6.93
CA TRP A 203 15.55 17.17 8.18
C TRP A 203 15.21 18.65 8.07
N TRP A 204 15.54 19.28 6.94
CA TRP A 204 15.34 20.70 6.69
C TRP A 204 14.17 20.93 5.71
N VAL A 205 14.31 21.92 4.83
CA VAL A 205 13.21 22.49 4.05
C VAL A 205 12.70 21.53 2.97
N ASP A 206 13.57 20.69 2.42
CA ASP A 206 13.22 19.75 1.35
C ASP A 206 12.38 18.58 1.86
N GLY A 207 12.73 17.99 3.01
CA GLY A 207 11.92 16.92 3.62
C GLY A 207 10.60 17.42 4.22
N SER A 208 10.56 18.67 4.70
CA SER A 208 9.29 19.34 5.03
C SER A 208 8.38 19.44 3.80
N TRP A 209 8.93 19.80 2.64
CA TRP A 209 8.17 19.88 1.40
C TRP A 209 7.70 18.51 0.92
N PHE A 210 8.56 17.48 0.93
CA PHE A 210 8.19 16.11 0.55
C PHE A 210 6.98 15.62 1.36
N GLU A 211 6.90 15.97 2.64
CA GLU A 211 5.83 15.49 3.50
C GLU A 211 4.56 16.31 3.44
N LEU A 212 4.69 17.60 3.15
CA LEU A 212 3.56 18.41 2.75
C LEU A 212 2.91 17.83 1.47
N VAL A 213 3.69 17.59 0.41
CA VAL A 213 3.13 17.11 -0.86
C VAL A 213 2.55 15.71 -0.74
N GLN A 214 3.17 14.81 0.02
CA GLN A 214 2.59 13.49 0.32
C GLN A 214 1.25 13.61 1.06
N SER A 215 1.15 14.50 2.04
CA SER A 215 -0.08 14.72 2.82
C SER A 215 -1.20 15.36 1.97
N LEU A 216 -0.84 16.19 0.99
CA LEU A 216 -1.79 16.81 0.06
C LEU A 216 -2.24 15.84 -1.06
N CYS A 217 -1.31 15.08 -1.63
CA CYS A 217 -1.57 14.19 -2.76
C CYS A 217 -2.16 12.83 -2.37
N LYS A 218 -1.80 12.31 -1.20
CA LYS A 218 -2.15 10.95 -0.74
C LYS A 218 -2.85 10.98 0.63
N PHE A 219 -3.79 11.91 0.77
CA PHE A 219 -4.54 12.15 2.02
C PHE A 219 -5.34 10.91 2.50
N GLU A 220 -5.98 10.17 1.59
CA GLU A 220 -6.91 9.05 1.93
C GLU A 220 -6.25 7.81 2.58
N SER A 221 -4.93 7.87 2.84
CA SER A 221 -4.16 6.83 3.54
C SER A 221 -3.10 7.43 4.47
N GLY A 222 -3.25 8.70 4.86
CA GLY A 222 -2.27 9.41 5.68
C GLY A 222 -2.04 8.76 7.04
N TRP A 223 -3.10 8.23 7.68
CA TRP A 223 -2.99 7.58 8.99
C TRP A 223 -2.10 6.34 9.00
N ARG A 224 -2.12 5.53 7.92
CA ARG A 224 -1.25 4.35 7.77
C ARG A 224 0.23 4.74 7.76
N ARG A 225 0.55 5.91 7.21
CA ARG A 225 1.90 6.47 7.17
C ARG A 225 2.42 6.86 8.56
N ILE A 226 1.53 7.17 9.50
CA ILE A 226 1.86 7.53 10.89
C ILE A 226 2.03 6.29 11.76
N ILE A 227 1.11 5.33 11.65
CA ILE A 227 1.20 4.10 12.44
C ILE A 227 2.26 3.11 11.89
N GLY A 228 2.74 3.36 10.67
CA GLY A 228 3.75 2.57 9.97
C GLY A 228 3.23 1.27 9.34
N TYR A 229 2.06 0.76 9.75
CA TYR A 229 1.53 -0.52 9.23
C TYR A 229 0.76 -0.34 7.91
N GLY A 230 1.21 -1.02 6.86
CA GLY A 230 0.64 -0.92 5.52
C GLY A 230 0.77 0.47 4.92
N ALA A 231 1.77 1.24 5.37
CA ALA A 231 2.06 2.56 4.85
C ALA A 231 2.38 2.49 3.35
N GLU A 232 1.78 3.38 2.57
CA GLU A 232 2.03 3.49 1.14
C GLU A 232 3.44 4.02 0.89
N LEU A 233 4.17 3.39 -0.03
CA LEU A 233 5.47 3.87 -0.50
C LEU A 233 5.28 4.82 -1.69
N ILE A 234 5.87 6.01 -1.61
CA ILE A 234 5.63 7.06 -2.59
C ILE A 234 6.90 7.32 -3.40
N GLY A 235 6.84 7.15 -4.72
CA GLY A 235 7.89 7.62 -5.63
C GLY A 235 7.71 9.10 -5.92
N ILE A 236 8.71 9.92 -5.66
CA ILE A 236 8.71 11.37 -5.94
C ILE A 236 9.69 11.65 -7.06
N VAL A 237 9.21 12.26 -8.15
CA VAL A 237 10.09 12.67 -9.24
C VAL A 237 10.86 13.93 -8.82
N VAL A 238 12.17 13.95 -9.01
CA VAL A 238 13.04 15.11 -8.67
C VAL A 238 13.84 15.56 -9.89
N ASN A 239 14.42 16.75 -9.84
CA ASN A 239 15.19 17.28 -10.98
C ASN A 239 16.50 16.53 -11.19
N ASP A 240 17.16 16.16 -10.09
CA ASP A 240 18.53 15.66 -10.09
C ASP A 240 18.80 14.86 -8.81
N ILE A 241 19.53 13.75 -8.94
CA ILE A 241 19.97 12.94 -7.81
C ILE A 241 21.50 12.89 -7.80
N GLN A 242 22.07 13.28 -6.65
CA GLN A 242 23.51 13.34 -6.43
C GLN A 242 23.99 12.16 -5.60
N PRO A 243 25.18 11.59 -5.84
CA PRO A 243 26.15 11.97 -6.87
C PRO A 243 25.66 11.62 -8.30
N PRO A 244 26.23 12.21 -9.37
CA PRO A 244 25.68 12.11 -10.73
C PRO A 244 25.61 10.69 -11.32
N SER A 245 26.21 9.70 -10.65
CA SER A 245 26.13 8.28 -11.00
C SER A 245 24.86 7.59 -10.48
N THR A 246 24.03 8.28 -9.70
CA THR A 246 22.79 7.75 -9.11
C THR A 246 21.59 8.42 -9.73
N ILE A 247 20.60 7.63 -10.14
CA ILE A 247 19.37 8.11 -10.81
C ILE A 247 18.11 7.86 -9.97
N GLY A 248 18.31 7.30 -8.78
CA GLY A 248 17.30 6.96 -7.78
C GLY A 248 17.92 7.11 -6.40
N CYS A 249 17.09 7.40 -5.41
CA CYS A 249 17.51 7.40 -4.03
C CYS A 249 16.40 7.00 -3.07
N SER A 250 16.81 6.33 -2.01
CA SER A 250 15.95 5.94 -0.90
C SER A 250 16.68 6.17 0.42
N MET A 251 15.99 6.80 1.37
CA MET A 251 16.50 6.98 2.74
C MET A 251 16.20 5.74 3.62
N ALA A 252 16.00 4.59 2.98
CA ALA A 252 15.65 3.32 3.60
C ALA A 252 14.36 3.42 4.46
N GLY A 253 14.21 2.53 5.45
CA GLY A 253 13.00 2.44 6.29
C GLY A 253 12.74 3.65 7.21
N THR A 254 13.53 4.72 7.10
CA THR A 254 13.30 5.97 7.83
C THR A 254 12.25 6.85 7.18
N HIS A 255 11.93 6.61 5.90
CA HIS A 255 10.97 7.38 5.12
C HIS A 255 9.97 6.47 4.39
N ASN A 256 8.81 7.02 4.07
CA ASN A 256 7.76 6.31 3.31
C ASN A 256 7.77 6.71 1.83
N TYR A 257 8.87 7.28 1.35
CA TYR A 257 9.05 7.70 -0.04
C TYR A 257 10.45 7.41 -0.53
N VAL A 258 10.55 7.41 -1.85
CA VAL A 258 11.78 7.28 -2.61
C VAL A 258 11.78 8.34 -3.69
N THR A 259 12.95 8.74 -4.16
CA THR A 259 13.09 9.76 -5.19
C THR A 259 13.68 9.15 -6.45
N ILE A 260 13.16 9.53 -7.61
CA ILE A 260 13.68 9.09 -8.92
C ILE A 260 13.77 10.28 -9.87
N GLU A 261 14.68 10.21 -10.83
CA GLU A 261 14.73 11.19 -11.92
C GLU A 261 13.62 10.94 -12.96
N PRO A 262 13.32 11.92 -13.85
CA PRO A 262 12.25 11.78 -14.85
C PRO A 262 12.50 10.70 -15.91
N ARG A 263 13.77 10.39 -16.19
CA ARG A 263 14.19 9.46 -17.25
C ARG A 263 15.07 8.36 -16.67
N VAL A 264 14.44 7.50 -15.89
CA VAL A 264 15.09 6.35 -15.26
C VAL A 264 14.77 5.07 -16.00
N ALA A 265 15.62 4.07 -15.85
CA ALA A 265 15.32 2.78 -16.43
C ALA A 265 14.18 2.06 -15.72
N ARG A 266 13.70 1.01 -16.37
CA ARG A 266 12.48 0.31 -16.01
C ARG A 266 12.45 -0.17 -14.55
N ALA A 267 13.54 -0.73 -14.04
CA ALA A 267 13.58 -1.32 -12.70
C ALA A 267 13.95 -0.33 -11.58
N THR A 268 14.27 0.93 -11.89
CA THR A 268 14.80 1.89 -10.89
C THR A 268 13.83 2.11 -9.74
N LEU A 269 12.54 2.35 -10.01
CA LEU A 269 11.57 2.52 -8.93
C LEU A 269 11.47 1.28 -8.04
N ALA A 270 11.47 0.07 -8.63
CA ALA A 270 11.42 -1.18 -7.88
C ALA A 270 12.65 -1.38 -6.99
N HIS A 271 13.83 -0.99 -7.47
CA HIS A 271 15.09 -0.97 -6.72
C HIS A 271 15.00 -0.03 -5.51
N GLU A 272 14.57 1.22 -5.70
CA GLU A 272 14.47 2.18 -4.60
C GLU A 272 13.43 1.77 -3.55
N LEU A 273 12.30 1.21 -3.98
CA LEU A 273 11.30 0.62 -3.06
C LEU A 273 11.89 -0.55 -2.27
N GLY A 274 12.85 -1.28 -2.86
CA GLY A 274 13.60 -2.34 -2.19
C GLY A 274 14.43 -1.78 -1.04
N HIS A 275 15.13 -0.66 -1.26
CA HIS A 275 15.84 0.06 -0.20
C HIS A 275 14.89 0.58 0.89
N ALA A 276 13.71 1.09 0.53
CA ALA A 276 12.70 1.51 1.50
C ALA A 276 12.25 0.33 2.39
N CYS A 277 12.24 -0.89 1.83
CA CYS A 277 12.03 -2.14 2.55
C CYS A 277 13.29 -2.71 3.25
N LEU A 278 14.32 -1.89 3.46
CA LEU A 278 15.60 -2.24 4.10
C LEU A 278 16.46 -3.26 3.35
N LEU A 279 16.32 -3.37 2.04
CA LEU A 279 17.28 -4.14 1.26
C LEU A 279 18.59 -3.35 1.07
N PRO A 280 19.76 -3.92 1.39
CA PRO A 280 21.04 -3.34 1.00
C PRO A 280 21.34 -3.66 -0.48
N HIS A 281 22.35 -3.00 -1.04
CA HIS A 281 22.87 -3.38 -2.35
C HIS A 281 23.39 -4.82 -2.36
N ASP A 282 23.29 -5.46 -3.53
CA ASP A 282 23.82 -6.79 -3.80
C ASP A 282 24.52 -6.80 -5.17
N GLU A 283 25.84 -7.00 -5.18
CA GLU A 283 26.68 -6.95 -6.39
C GLU A 283 26.48 -8.12 -7.36
N SER A 284 25.60 -9.08 -7.03
CA SER A 284 25.29 -10.21 -7.91
C SER A 284 24.67 -9.72 -9.22
N ALA A 285 25.17 -10.21 -10.34
CA ALA A 285 24.65 -9.87 -11.66
C ALA A 285 23.16 -10.28 -11.78
N GLY A 286 22.31 -9.35 -12.20
CA GLY A 286 20.87 -9.58 -12.34
C GLY A 286 20.06 -9.51 -11.03
N ASN A 287 20.68 -9.24 -9.89
CA ASN A 287 19.96 -8.98 -8.64
C ASN A 287 19.31 -7.59 -8.69
N LEU A 288 18.03 -7.48 -8.33
CA LEU A 288 17.30 -6.20 -8.29
C LEU A 288 18.08 -5.13 -7.54
N MET A 289 18.76 -5.48 -6.45
CA MET A 289 19.49 -4.56 -5.58
C MET A 289 20.93 -4.28 -6.01
N ASN A 290 21.33 -4.70 -7.20
CA ASN A 290 22.64 -4.34 -7.73
C ASN A 290 22.63 -2.87 -8.19
N ALA A 291 23.66 -2.12 -7.81
CA ALA A 291 23.78 -0.69 -8.15
C ALA A 291 23.79 -0.42 -9.67
N SER A 292 24.13 -1.43 -10.48
CA SER A 292 24.13 -1.38 -11.95
C SER A 292 22.87 -1.95 -12.62
N VAL A 293 21.96 -2.59 -11.88
CA VAL A 293 20.82 -3.37 -12.42
C VAL A 293 19.66 -2.53 -12.97
N VAL A 294 19.81 -1.22 -12.96
CA VAL A 294 19.02 -0.29 -13.77
C VAL A 294 18.84 -0.79 -15.23
N GLY A 295 19.76 -1.59 -15.79
CA GLY A 295 19.64 -2.16 -17.14
C GLY A 295 19.12 -3.61 -17.32
N ALA A 296 18.89 -4.40 -16.26
CA ALA A 296 18.53 -5.82 -16.44
C ALA A 296 17.03 -6.00 -16.78
N ALA A 297 16.73 -6.79 -17.81
CA ALA A 297 15.35 -6.98 -18.28
C ALA A 297 14.44 -7.69 -17.24
N PHE A 298 15.01 -8.60 -16.44
CA PHE A 298 14.27 -9.43 -15.48
C PHE A 298 15.06 -9.59 -14.18
N PRO A 299 15.10 -8.57 -13.32
CA PRO A 299 15.85 -8.67 -12.07
C PRO A 299 15.19 -9.67 -11.11
N VAL A 300 16.01 -10.27 -10.25
CA VAL A 300 15.60 -11.24 -9.22
C VAL A 300 16.04 -10.80 -7.82
N LEU A 301 15.36 -11.33 -6.80
CA LEU A 301 15.75 -11.17 -5.40
C LEU A 301 16.12 -12.54 -4.82
N SER A 302 17.14 -12.57 -3.97
CA SER A 302 17.51 -13.76 -3.21
C SER A 302 16.43 -14.15 -2.20
N ASN A 303 16.43 -15.41 -1.73
CA ASN A 303 15.46 -15.87 -0.72
C ASN A 303 15.47 -14.97 0.54
N LEU A 304 16.67 -14.56 0.97
CA LEU A 304 16.82 -13.67 2.11
C LEU A 304 16.22 -12.28 1.84
N GLN A 305 16.51 -11.69 0.68
CA GLN A 305 15.93 -10.38 0.32
C GLN A 305 14.40 -10.46 0.21
N VAL A 306 13.86 -11.53 -0.37
CA VAL A 306 12.41 -11.76 -0.43
C VAL A 306 11.81 -11.81 0.98
N ALA A 307 12.43 -12.53 1.92
CA ALA A 307 11.96 -12.59 3.30
C ALA A 307 12.04 -11.22 4.01
N ILE A 308 13.09 -10.43 3.75
CA ILE A 308 13.23 -9.07 4.31
C ILE A 308 12.11 -8.15 3.80
N VAL A 309 11.90 -8.09 2.49
CA VAL A 309 10.84 -7.26 1.88
C VAL A 309 9.47 -7.65 2.44
N ARG A 310 9.17 -8.95 2.49
CA ARG A 310 7.89 -9.45 2.99
C ARG A 310 7.65 -9.12 4.46
N GLY A 311 8.72 -8.97 5.24
CA GLY A 311 8.68 -8.59 6.65
C GLY A 311 8.62 -7.08 6.90
N SER A 312 8.69 -6.25 5.85
CA SER A 312 8.62 -4.79 5.98
C SER A 312 7.23 -4.34 6.43
N ARG A 313 7.18 -3.25 7.21
CA ARG A 313 5.92 -2.61 7.65
C ARG A 313 4.99 -2.19 6.50
N HIS A 314 5.54 -2.01 5.30
CA HIS A 314 4.82 -1.63 4.08
C HIS A 314 4.04 -2.80 3.46
N VAL A 315 4.40 -4.04 3.81
CA VAL A 315 3.87 -5.25 3.19
C VAL A 315 2.95 -5.96 4.19
N THR A 316 1.66 -5.97 3.89
CA THR A 316 0.61 -6.42 4.82
C THR A 316 -0.19 -7.59 4.27
N TYR A 317 -0.89 -8.26 5.18
CA TYR A 317 -1.93 -9.22 4.82
C TYR A 317 -3.22 -8.47 4.41
N LEU A 318 -4.15 -9.18 3.78
CA LEU A 318 -5.45 -8.68 3.31
C LEU A 318 -6.13 -7.75 4.32
#